data_AF-A0A2B7WXW9-F1
#
_entry.id   AF-A0A2B7WXW9-F1
#
_cell.length_a   1.000
_cell.length_b   1.000
_cell.length_c   1.000
_cell.angle_alpha   90.00
_cell.angle_beta   90.00
_cell.angle_gamma   90.00
#
_symmetry.space_group_name_H-M   'P 1'
#
loop_
_entity.id
_entity.type
_entity.pdbx_description
1 polymer ?
#
loop_
_entity_poly.entity_id
_entity_poly.type
_entity_poly.pdbx_seq_one_letter_code
_entity_poly.pdbx_strand_id
1 'polypeptide(L)'
;MSSRSSSSSAPLNPEPSRAEDRATLGLPPMSYVQAVVSGTREVPESSTFEKEGFPLQIDSQSPGASSLNTQDFSQGNGLTSSPPPRGTHTHRGSARPRRANGSQRNGTRSDSGGSRRRTSERTGLHWAPLNVGLDRRLQTLVVLYHTITIPIFLTAFFFSCAIPLFWPLLLPYLVYISLFSDTATSGTLVRRSPFLRSLRIWKYFASYFPARLHRSVPLPATRKYIFGYHPHGIISHGAFAAFGTEALGFSTLFPGITNTLLTLDSNFRLPFYRDYALAMGLASVSRESCENILSKGGLDNAGMGRAITIVVGGASESLDAQPHAIRLVLKRRKGFVKLAIRTGADLVPVLAFGENELYEQVSSDQHPLIRKVQLLVKRTLGFTVPLFHARGVFNYDVGLMPYRRPLNIVVGRPIQVVQQHDRAKIDDAYVDELHDKYVRELQRLWEEYRGVFATERTSELEIVA
;
A
#
# COMPACT_ATOMS: atom_id res chain seq x y z
N MET A 1 -24.80 69.83 -24.78
CA MET A 1 -24.39 69.17 -23.51
C MET A 1 -24.56 67.67 -23.68
N SER A 2 -23.46 66.91 -23.49
CA SER A 2 -23.31 65.46 -23.22
C SER A 2 -24.27 64.45 -23.87
N SER A 3 -23.84 63.63 -24.84
CA SER A 3 -22.94 62.45 -24.75
C SER A 3 -23.59 61.18 -24.16
N ARG A 4 -23.81 60.16 -25.00
CA ARG A 4 -23.14 58.83 -24.91
C ARG A 4 -23.68 57.89 -26.02
N SER A 5 -22.82 57.59 -26.97
CA SER A 5 -22.93 56.49 -27.93
C SER A 5 -22.70 55.15 -27.22
N SER A 6 -23.57 54.18 -27.46
CA SER A 6 -23.44 52.79 -27.04
C SER A 6 -22.32 52.09 -27.80
N SER A 7 -21.21 51.75 -27.13
CA SER A 7 -20.23 50.79 -27.65
C SER A 7 -20.69 49.38 -27.31
N SER A 8 -20.98 48.56 -28.32
CA SER A 8 -21.21 47.12 -28.18
C SER A 8 -19.91 46.45 -27.71
N SER A 9 -19.89 45.89 -26.50
CA SER A 9 -18.84 44.96 -26.09
C SER A 9 -19.02 43.64 -26.84
N ALA A 10 -18.09 43.32 -27.74
CA ALA A 10 -18.01 42.00 -28.35
C ALA A 10 -17.94 40.92 -27.25
N PRO A 11 -18.61 39.76 -27.42
CA PRO A 11 -18.45 38.66 -26.48
C PRO A 11 -16.99 38.20 -26.51
N LEU A 12 -16.36 38.14 -25.34
CA LEU A 12 -15.05 37.52 -25.14
C LEU A 12 -15.12 36.09 -25.72
N ASN A 13 -14.25 35.76 -26.68
CA ASN A 13 -14.17 34.41 -27.20
C ASN A 13 -13.98 33.42 -26.04
N PRO A 14 -14.74 32.31 -25.99
CA PRO A 14 -14.56 31.30 -24.95
C PRO A 14 -13.13 30.77 -25.01
N GLU A 15 -12.46 30.71 -23.85
CA GLU A 15 -11.13 30.10 -23.78
C GLU A 15 -11.18 28.66 -24.32
N PRO A 16 -10.19 28.23 -25.12
CA PRO A 16 -10.19 26.90 -25.69
C PRO A 16 -10.12 25.83 -24.61
N SER A 17 -10.91 24.77 -24.79
CA SER A 17 -11.05 23.65 -23.85
C SER A 17 -10.07 22.51 -24.12
N ARG A 18 -9.55 22.38 -25.35
CA ARG A 18 -8.59 21.35 -25.75
C ARG A 18 -7.19 21.68 -25.25
N ALA A 19 -6.49 20.66 -24.76
CA ALA A 19 -5.16 20.81 -24.16
C ALA A 19 -4.12 21.33 -25.17
N GLU A 20 -4.22 20.91 -26.44
CA GLU A 20 -3.33 21.32 -27.52
C GLU A 20 -3.49 22.81 -27.86
N ASP A 21 -4.73 23.30 -27.92
CA ASP A 21 -5.05 24.71 -28.20
C ASP A 21 -4.69 25.64 -27.02
N ARG A 22 -4.73 25.15 -25.77
CA ARG A 22 -4.26 25.91 -24.60
C ARG A 22 -2.74 26.00 -24.52
N ALA A 23 -2.04 24.94 -24.95
CA ALA A 23 -0.59 24.90 -24.97
C ALA A 23 0.00 25.89 -25.99
N THR A 24 -0.62 26.03 -27.17
CA THR A 24 -0.21 27.02 -28.18
C THR A 24 -0.42 28.46 -27.73
N LEU A 25 -1.35 28.70 -26.80
CA LEU A 25 -1.63 30.01 -26.20
C LEU A 25 -0.94 30.25 -24.85
N GLY A 26 -0.09 29.32 -24.38
CA GLY A 26 0.63 29.45 -23.10
C GLY A 26 -0.27 29.43 -21.87
N LEU A 27 -1.50 28.90 -21.99
CA LEU A 27 -2.47 28.82 -20.91
C LEU A 27 -2.27 27.55 -20.07
N PRO A 28 -2.48 27.61 -18.74
CA PRO A 28 -2.36 26.44 -17.88
C PRO A 28 -3.43 25.38 -18.22
N PRO A 29 -3.14 24.09 -18.01
CA PRO A 29 -4.10 23.01 -18.26
C PRO A 29 -5.32 23.13 -17.33
N MET A 30 -6.51 22.94 -17.88
CA MET A 30 -7.76 22.91 -17.11
C MET A 30 -7.78 21.74 -16.14
N SER A 31 -8.34 21.94 -14.95
CA SER A 31 -8.64 20.82 -14.06
C SER A 31 -9.67 19.88 -14.70
N TYR A 32 -9.58 18.57 -14.41
CA TYR A 32 -10.48 17.57 -15.00
C TYR A 32 -11.98 17.92 -14.80
N VAL A 33 -12.32 18.48 -13.64
CA VAL A 33 -13.69 18.93 -13.33
C VAL A 33 -14.10 20.10 -14.23
N GLN A 34 -13.21 21.07 -14.47
CA GLN A 34 -13.50 22.20 -15.36
C GLN A 34 -13.61 21.76 -16.82
N ALA A 35 -12.81 20.80 -17.27
CA ALA A 35 -12.86 20.28 -18.64
C ALA A 35 -14.18 19.54 -18.95
N VAL A 36 -14.73 18.83 -17.94
CA VAL A 36 -16.02 18.13 -18.07
C VAL A 36 -17.19 19.11 -18.06
N VAL A 37 -17.12 20.17 -17.25
CA VAL A 37 -18.17 21.20 -17.17
C VAL A 37 -18.16 22.11 -18.41
N SER A 38 -17.00 22.39 -19.01
CA SER A 38 -16.91 23.18 -20.24
C SER A 38 -17.21 22.38 -21.51
N GLY A 39 -17.11 21.04 -21.48
CA GLY A 39 -17.37 20.16 -22.62
C GLY A 39 -18.84 19.84 -22.91
N THR A 40 -19.79 20.39 -22.14
CA THR A 40 -21.24 20.10 -22.30
C THR A 40 -22.01 21.14 -23.12
N ARG A 41 -21.34 22.07 -23.79
CA ARG A 41 -21.97 22.95 -24.78
C ARG A 41 -21.26 22.85 -26.13
N GLU A 42 -22.07 22.53 -27.14
CA GLU A 42 -21.83 22.56 -28.59
C GLU A 42 -21.28 21.28 -29.24
N VAL A 43 -22.20 20.53 -29.85
CA VAL A 43 -21.97 19.80 -31.11
C VAL A 43 -23.07 20.24 -32.09
N PRO A 44 -22.74 20.77 -33.28
CA PRO A 44 -23.73 21.11 -34.30
C PRO A 44 -24.21 19.87 -35.07
N GLU A 45 -25.45 19.92 -35.54
CA GLU A 45 -26.14 18.91 -36.33
C GLU A 45 -25.53 18.67 -37.73
N SER A 46 -25.33 17.41 -38.08
CA SER A 46 -25.52 16.75 -39.40
C SER A 46 -24.93 15.34 -39.25
N SER A 47 -25.52 14.21 -39.64
CA SER A 47 -26.48 13.90 -40.70
C SER A 47 -27.19 12.56 -40.38
N THR A 48 -28.50 12.55 -40.57
CA THR A 48 -29.43 11.45 -40.95
C THR A 48 -28.86 10.03 -41.16
N PHE A 49 -29.42 9.04 -40.43
CA PHE A 49 -29.92 7.76 -41.00
C PHE A 49 -30.99 7.14 -40.07
N GLU A 50 -31.99 6.53 -40.69
CA GLU A 50 -33.32 6.18 -40.17
C GLU A 50 -33.43 4.92 -39.28
N LYS A 51 -34.47 4.94 -38.41
CA LYS A 51 -35.43 3.89 -37.93
C LYS A 51 -34.90 2.46 -37.72
N GLU A 52 -35.16 1.75 -36.61
CA GLU A 52 -36.40 1.38 -35.91
C GLU A 52 -36.04 1.16 -34.39
N GLY A 53 -36.83 1.37 -33.33
CA GLY A 53 -38.27 1.31 -33.11
C GLY A 53 -38.63 0.13 -32.18
N PHE A 54 -38.56 0.28 -30.84
CA PHE A 54 -39.48 -0.32 -29.81
C PHE A 54 -39.11 0.17 -28.39
N PRO A 55 -40.09 0.44 -27.48
CA PRO A 55 -39.87 1.21 -26.26
C PRO A 55 -39.77 0.33 -25.00
N LEU A 56 -38.87 0.67 -24.07
CA LEU A 56 -38.95 0.22 -22.68
C LEU A 56 -38.70 1.40 -21.73
N GLN A 57 -39.76 1.75 -21.02
CA GLN A 57 -39.89 2.73 -19.95
C GLN A 57 -38.94 2.37 -18.79
N ILE A 58 -38.05 3.29 -18.41
CA ILE A 58 -37.30 3.21 -17.14
C ILE A 58 -37.81 4.35 -16.26
N ASP A 59 -38.57 3.98 -15.23
CA ASP A 59 -38.99 4.89 -14.17
C ASP A 59 -37.76 5.31 -13.33
N SER A 60 -37.57 6.61 -13.27
CA SER A 60 -36.61 7.29 -12.42
C SER A 60 -37.21 7.56 -11.04
N GLN A 61 -36.66 6.96 -9.98
CA GLN A 61 -36.77 7.51 -8.63
C GLN A 61 -35.46 7.31 -7.84
N SER A 62 -34.78 8.42 -7.57
CA SER A 62 -33.79 8.56 -6.51
C SER A 62 -34.47 9.05 -5.22
N PRO A 63 -33.94 8.72 -4.04
CA PRO A 63 -34.06 9.61 -2.91
C PRO A 63 -32.73 9.95 -2.24
N GLY A 64 -32.50 11.25 -2.07
CA GLY A 64 -32.06 11.81 -0.79
C GLY A 64 -30.56 11.91 -0.52
N ALA A 65 -29.89 12.87 -1.16
CA ALA A 65 -28.62 13.39 -0.67
C ALA A 65 -28.88 14.46 0.41
N SER A 66 -28.51 14.19 1.67
CA SER A 66 -28.38 15.21 2.70
C SER A 66 -26.98 15.81 2.66
N SER A 67 -26.92 17.11 2.38
CA SER A 67 -25.72 17.94 2.34
C SER A 67 -25.15 18.16 3.74
N LEU A 68 -23.92 17.74 3.97
CA LEU A 68 -23.10 18.18 5.11
C LEU A 68 -21.89 18.96 4.61
N ASN A 69 -21.80 20.20 5.09
CA ASN A 69 -20.75 21.17 4.86
C ASN A 69 -19.35 20.59 5.13
N THR A 70 -18.46 20.70 4.14
CA THR A 70 -17.01 20.60 4.33
C THR A 70 -16.38 21.88 3.81
N GLN A 71 -16.18 22.85 4.70
CA GLN A 71 -15.11 23.81 4.58
C GLN A 71 -14.08 23.47 5.67
N ASP A 72 -12.81 23.65 5.30
CA ASP A 72 -11.57 23.36 6.01
C ASP A 72 -10.97 21.95 5.86
N PHE A 73 -9.66 21.96 5.62
CA PHE A 73 -8.72 20.88 5.25
C PHE A 73 -8.50 20.60 3.76
N SER A 74 -7.86 21.57 3.09
CA SER A 74 -7.14 21.35 1.85
C SER A 74 -5.77 20.69 2.07
N GLN A 75 -5.44 19.78 1.14
CA GLN A 75 -4.13 19.17 0.80
C GLN A 75 -3.67 17.91 1.54
N GLY A 76 -3.65 16.79 0.79
CA GLY A 76 -3.01 15.54 1.18
C GLY A 76 -3.44 14.31 0.37
N ASN A 77 -3.77 14.45 -0.93
CA ASN A 77 -4.07 13.27 -1.76
C ASN A 77 -2.77 12.57 -2.15
N GLY A 78 -2.54 11.40 -1.58
CA GLY A 78 -1.37 10.54 -1.79
C GLY A 78 -1.35 9.80 -3.13
N LEU A 79 -1.64 10.49 -4.23
CA LEU A 79 -1.57 9.95 -5.58
C LEU A 79 -0.54 10.77 -6.36
N THR A 80 0.56 10.13 -6.77
CA THR A 80 1.52 10.70 -7.72
C THR A 80 1.79 9.69 -8.83
N SER A 81 1.58 10.13 -10.08
CA SER A 81 1.61 9.27 -11.27
C SER A 81 2.99 9.17 -11.94
N SER A 82 4.04 9.75 -11.37
CA SER A 82 5.42 9.72 -11.90
C SER A 82 6.41 10.26 -10.86
N PRO A 83 7.71 9.92 -10.92
CA PRO A 83 8.70 10.52 -10.04
C PRO A 83 8.79 12.04 -10.30
N PRO A 84 9.02 12.86 -9.26
CA PRO A 84 9.22 14.30 -9.45
C PRO A 84 10.45 14.55 -10.34
N PRO A 85 10.43 15.57 -11.22
CA PRO A 85 11.54 15.86 -12.12
C PRO A 85 12.82 16.18 -11.33
N ARG A 86 13.96 15.65 -11.80
CA ARG A 86 15.28 15.88 -11.20
C ARG A 86 15.71 17.35 -11.38
N GLY A 87 15.80 18.10 -10.29
CA GLY A 87 16.65 19.28 -10.17
C GLY A 87 15.96 20.59 -9.79
N THR A 88 16.15 21.01 -8.54
CA THR A 88 16.71 22.30 -8.08
C THR A 88 16.21 22.59 -6.65
N HIS A 89 16.81 21.93 -5.65
CA HIS A 89 16.68 22.40 -4.28
C HIS A 89 17.56 23.64 -4.09
N THR A 90 17.01 24.80 -4.41
CA THR A 90 17.53 26.06 -3.88
C THR A 90 17.05 26.19 -2.45
N HIS A 91 18.00 26.13 -1.51
CA HIS A 91 17.81 26.49 -0.12
C HIS A 91 17.21 27.90 -0.03
N ARG A 92 15.94 28.01 0.36
CA ARG A 92 15.37 29.29 0.82
C ARG A 92 15.38 29.29 2.35
N GLY A 93 16.54 29.62 2.90
CA GLY A 93 16.68 29.98 4.31
C GLY A 93 15.90 31.27 4.58
N SER A 94 14.98 31.22 5.53
CA SER A 94 14.31 32.40 6.06
C SER A 94 15.29 33.18 6.95
N ALA A 95 16.02 34.12 6.35
CA ALA A 95 16.78 35.12 7.09
C ALA A 95 15.81 36.15 7.71
N ARG A 96 15.73 36.20 9.04
CA ARG A 96 15.22 37.36 9.78
C ARG A 96 16.37 38.33 10.04
N PRO A 97 16.22 39.65 9.80
CA PRO A 97 17.28 40.60 10.08
C PRO A 97 17.35 40.92 11.58
N ARG A 98 18.59 40.98 12.07
CA ARG A 98 18.99 41.51 13.38
C ARG A 98 18.59 42.98 13.52
N ARG A 99 18.05 43.36 14.67
CA ARG A 99 18.14 44.73 15.20
C ARG A 99 19.02 44.69 16.45
N ALA A 100 20.01 45.56 16.45
CA ALA A 100 20.96 45.80 17.54
C ALA A 100 20.45 46.88 18.49
N ASN A 101 20.81 46.71 19.77
CA ASN A 101 20.99 47.68 20.87
C ASN A 101 20.80 46.85 22.16
N GLY A 102 21.69 46.77 23.14
CA GLY A 102 22.83 47.59 23.52
C GLY A 102 22.69 47.88 25.00
N SER A 103 23.49 47.24 25.87
CA SER A 103 23.95 47.80 27.15
C SER A 103 24.92 46.85 27.86
N GLN A 104 26.08 47.40 28.18
CA GLN A 104 27.20 46.84 28.94
C GLN A 104 26.82 46.45 30.38
N ARG A 105 27.52 45.46 30.96
CA ARG A 105 28.27 45.64 32.21
C ARG A 105 29.26 44.51 32.49
N ASN A 106 30.42 44.94 32.99
CA ASN A 106 31.64 44.20 33.28
C ASN A 106 31.51 43.17 34.40
N GLY A 107 32.38 42.15 34.35
CA GLY A 107 32.66 41.25 35.46
C GLY A 107 33.75 40.24 35.13
N THR A 108 35.00 40.67 35.13
CA THR A 108 36.20 39.82 35.11
C THR A 108 36.24 38.90 36.32
N ARG A 109 36.48 37.60 36.11
CA ARG A 109 37.32 36.76 36.97
C ARG A 109 37.72 35.48 36.23
N SER A 110 39.01 35.38 35.97
CA SER A 110 39.74 34.15 35.70
C SER A 110 39.68 33.25 36.94
N ASP A 111 39.30 31.99 36.79
CA ASP A 111 39.96 30.95 37.55
C ASP A 111 39.95 29.62 36.82
N SER A 112 41.14 29.06 36.75
CA SER A 112 41.51 27.77 36.22
C SER A 112 40.96 26.63 37.08
N GLY A 113 40.25 25.69 36.46
CA GLY A 113 39.79 24.49 37.15
C GLY A 113 39.32 23.45 36.15
N GLY A 114 40.23 22.55 35.76
CA GLY A 114 39.90 21.42 34.92
C GLY A 114 38.82 20.56 35.57
N SER A 115 37.71 20.38 34.87
CA SER A 115 36.78 19.30 35.15
C SER A 115 36.41 18.62 33.84
N ARG A 116 37.00 17.44 33.64
CA ARG A 116 36.57 16.43 32.68
C ARG A 116 35.09 16.16 32.91
N ARG A 117 34.23 16.82 32.15
CA ARG A 117 32.81 16.46 32.08
C ARG A 117 32.70 15.21 31.22
N ARG A 118 32.89 14.05 31.85
CA ARG A 118 32.40 12.77 31.34
C ARG A 118 30.90 12.96 31.08
N THR A 119 30.52 13.05 29.81
CA THR A 119 29.15 12.82 29.38
C THR A 119 28.82 11.38 29.72
N SER A 120 28.17 11.17 30.86
CA SER A 120 27.38 9.99 31.09
C SER A 120 26.34 9.94 29.97
N GLU A 121 26.56 9.06 29.00
CA GLU A 121 25.48 8.58 28.14
C GLU A 121 24.39 8.04 29.08
N ARG A 122 23.25 8.73 29.09
CA ARG A 122 22.07 8.26 29.81
C ARG A 122 21.56 7.04 29.04
N THR A 123 21.90 5.86 29.52
CA THR A 123 21.24 4.58 29.21
C THR A 123 19.84 4.55 29.84
N GLY A 124 18.98 5.49 29.46
CA GLY A 124 17.62 5.61 29.96
C GLY A 124 16.61 5.51 28.82
N LEU A 125 15.55 4.72 29.02
CA LEU A 125 14.42 4.63 28.10
C LEU A 125 13.85 6.03 27.79
N HIS A 126 13.78 6.37 26.50
CA HIS A 126 13.17 7.57 25.96
C HIS A 126 11.65 7.40 25.90
N TRP A 127 10.97 7.98 26.88
CA TRP A 127 9.50 7.99 26.94
C TRP A 127 8.89 8.93 25.91
N ALA A 128 7.72 8.58 25.40
CA ALA A 128 6.96 9.47 24.54
C ALA A 128 6.52 10.72 25.35
N PRO A 129 6.69 11.94 24.81
CA PRO A 129 6.25 13.14 25.51
C PRO A 129 4.73 13.08 25.74
N LEU A 130 4.26 13.54 26.90
CA LEU A 130 2.83 13.56 27.22
C LEU A 130 2.04 14.49 26.29
N ASN A 131 2.69 15.48 25.68
CA ASN A 131 2.10 16.44 24.75
C ASN A 131 2.24 15.98 23.28
N VAL A 132 1.65 14.83 22.95
CA VAL A 132 1.50 14.34 21.57
C VAL A 132 0.05 14.56 21.12
N GLY A 133 -0.14 15.23 19.99
CA GLY A 133 -1.46 15.52 19.42
C GLY A 133 -2.29 14.26 19.15
N LEU A 134 -3.62 14.41 19.21
CA LEU A 134 -4.59 13.32 19.08
C LEU A 134 -4.42 12.52 17.77
N ASP A 135 -4.10 13.18 16.66
CA ASP A 135 -3.87 12.50 15.38
C ASP A 135 -2.70 11.50 15.45
N ARG A 136 -1.59 11.90 16.07
CA ARG A 136 -0.44 11.00 16.24
C ARG A 136 -0.78 9.83 17.16
N ARG A 137 -1.62 10.03 18.17
CA ARG A 137 -2.10 8.97 19.06
C ARG A 137 -3.01 8.00 18.32
N LEU A 138 -3.95 8.49 17.52
CA LEU A 138 -4.81 7.67 16.68
C LEU A 138 -3.99 6.86 15.67
N GLN A 139 -3.03 7.48 14.98
CA GLN A 139 -2.10 6.75 14.09
C GLN A 139 -1.39 5.61 14.83
N THR A 140 -0.85 5.88 16.02
CA THR A 140 -0.20 4.86 16.85
C THR A 140 -1.19 3.76 17.27
N LEU A 141 -2.40 4.11 17.68
CA LEU A 141 -3.43 3.16 18.09
C LEU A 141 -3.85 2.23 16.94
N VAL A 142 -4.02 2.78 15.73
CA VAL A 142 -4.44 2.02 14.55
C VAL A 142 -3.34 1.05 14.12
N VAL A 143 -2.09 1.50 14.06
CA VAL A 143 -0.97 0.63 13.74
C VAL A 143 -0.77 -0.42 14.83
N LEU A 144 -0.92 -0.06 16.10
CA LEU A 144 -0.87 -1.01 17.20
C LEU A 144 -1.95 -2.09 17.03
N TYR A 145 -3.21 -1.67 16.87
CA TYR A 145 -4.33 -2.56 16.63
C TYR A 145 -4.02 -3.54 15.49
N HIS A 146 -3.52 -3.05 14.35
CA HIS A 146 -3.12 -3.90 13.22
C HIS A 146 -2.03 -4.92 13.62
N THR A 147 -0.97 -4.47 14.28
CA THR A 147 0.14 -5.34 14.72
C THR A 147 -0.30 -6.42 15.71
N ILE A 148 -1.26 -6.14 16.58
CA ILE A 148 -1.76 -7.09 17.61
C ILE A 148 -3.13 -7.68 17.27
N THR A 149 -3.60 -7.56 16.03
CA THR A 149 -4.96 -7.98 15.65
C THR A 149 -5.18 -9.47 15.91
N ILE A 150 -4.22 -10.33 15.57
CA ILE A 150 -4.32 -11.78 15.80
C ILE A 150 -4.47 -12.09 17.30
N PRO A 151 -3.58 -11.62 18.20
CA PRO A 151 -3.77 -11.76 19.65
C PRO A 151 -5.13 -11.28 20.14
N ILE A 152 -5.61 -10.11 19.69
CA ILE A 152 -6.92 -9.57 20.10
C ILE A 152 -8.04 -10.57 19.79
N PHE A 153 -8.10 -11.06 18.54
CA PHE A 153 -9.16 -11.99 18.14
C PHE A 153 -9.05 -13.35 18.82
N LEU A 154 -7.83 -13.84 19.06
CA LEU A 154 -7.63 -15.08 19.82
C LEU A 154 -8.05 -14.94 21.28
N THR A 155 -7.69 -13.83 21.93
CA THR A 155 -8.15 -13.55 23.30
C THR A 155 -9.67 -13.47 23.36
N ALA A 156 -10.32 -12.79 22.41
CA ALA A 156 -11.78 -12.73 22.33
C ALA A 156 -12.41 -14.12 22.13
N PHE A 157 -11.80 -14.96 21.29
CA PHE A 157 -12.24 -16.34 21.08
C PHE A 157 -12.13 -17.18 22.36
N PHE A 158 -10.96 -17.22 23.01
CA PHE A 158 -10.77 -18.00 24.24
C PHE A 158 -11.62 -17.49 25.39
N PHE A 159 -11.82 -16.18 25.49
CA PHE A 159 -12.77 -15.59 26.43
C PHE A 159 -14.20 -16.06 26.15
N SER A 160 -14.59 -16.16 24.88
CA SER A 160 -15.91 -16.70 24.49
C SER A 160 -16.04 -18.20 24.83
N CYS A 161 -14.96 -18.98 24.66
CA CYS A 161 -14.93 -20.39 25.09
C CYS A 161 -15.12 -20.54 26.60
N ALA A 162 -14.59 -19.62 27.41
CA ALA A 162 -14.67 -19.68 28.87
C ALA A 162 -16.08 -19.44 29.43
N ILE A 163 -17.00 -18.90 28.61
CA ILE A 163 -18.36 -18.56 29.02
C ILE A 163 -19.34 -19.52 28.34
N PRO A 164 -19.96 -20.47 29.08
CA PRO A 164 -20.88 -21.47 28.51
C PRO A 164 -22.07 -20.89 27.74
N LEU A 165 -22.48 -19.65 28.07
CA LEU A 165 -23.56 -18.94 27.37
C LEU A 165 -23.30 -18.79 25.85
N PHE A 166 -22.03 -18.71 25.42
CA PHE A 166 -21.70 -18.57 24.01
C PHE A 166 -21.61 -19.91 23.26
N TRP A 167 -21.58 -21.04 23.95
CA TRP A 167 -21.36 -22.36 23.33
C TRP A 167 -22.40 -22.76 22.28
N PRO A 168 -23.71 -22.46 22.44
CA PRO A 168 -24.70 -22.76 21.42
C PRO A 168 -24.44 -22.09 20.07
N LEU A 169 -23.72 -20.96 20.05
CA LEU A 169 -23.28 -20.29 18.82
C LEU A 169 -21.87 -20.73 18.40
N LEU A 170 -20.98 -20.90 19.38
CA LEU A 170 -19.58 -21.18 19.14
C LEU A 170 -19.35 -22.59 18.56
N LEU A 171 -20.05 -23.61 19.07
CA LEU A 171 -19.87 -24.98 18.60
C LEU A 171 -20.31 -25.15 17.13
N PRO A 172 -21.52 -24.72 16.70
CA PRO A 172 -21.88 -24.76 15.29
C PRO A 172 -20.95 -23.93 14.41
N TYR A 173 -20.51 -22.76 14.90
CA TYR A 173 -19.53 -21.94 14.19
C TYR A 173 -18.21 -22.69 13.98
N LEU A 174 -17.65 -23.31 15.02
CA LEU A 174 -16.40 -24.09 14.91
C LEU A 174 -16.55 -25.27 13.93
N VAL A 175 -17.65 -26.00 14.01
CA VAL A 175 -17.97 -27.09 13.06
C VAL A 175 -18.04 -26.56 11.63
N TYR A 176 -18.74 -25.44 11.42
CA TYR A 176 -18.86 -24.80 10.11
C TYR A 176 -17.49 -24.40 9.54
N ILE A 177 -16.68 -23.69 10.32
CA ILE A 177 -15.39 -23.19 9.81
C ILE A 177 -14.38 -24.30 9.55
N SER A 178 -14.46 -25.41 10.30
CA SER A 178 -13.51 -26.52 10.18
C SER A 178 -13.89 -27.54 9.11
N LEU A 179 -15.18 -27.80 8.89
CA LEU A 179 -15.64 -28.87 8.00
C LEU A 179 -16.25 -28.38 6.68
N PHE A 180 -16.81 -27.16 6.66
CA PHE A 180 -17.66 -26.72 5.54
C PHE A 180 -17.18 -25.46 4.84
N SER A 181 -16.34 -24.64 5.50
CA SER A 181 -15.90 -23.36 4.96
C SER A 181 -14.69 -23.49 4.03
N ASP A 182 -14.89 -23.31 2.73
CA ASP A 182 -13.85 -23.14 1.71
C ASP A 182 -13.62 -21.66 1.33
N THR A 183 -14.21 -20.70 2.06
CA THR A 183 -14.28 -19.30 1.64
C THR A 183 -12.92 -18.64 1.41
N ALA A 184 -11.87 -19.10 2.10
CA ALA A 184 -10.51 -18.59 1.94
C ALA A 184 -9.81 -19.03 0.64
N THR A 185 -10.33 -20.09 -0.02
CA THR A 185 -9.76 -20.66 -1.24
C THR A 185 -10.72 -20.65 -2.42
N SER A 186 -12.03 -20.44 -2.21
CA SER A 186 -13.06 -20.57 -3.26
C SER A 186 -12.93 -19.58 -4.42
N GLY A 187 -12.30 -18.42 -4.19
CA GLY A 187 -12.07 -17.36 -5.18
C GLY A 187 -13.24 -16.41 -5.42
N THR A 188 -14.38 -16.60 -4.74
CA THR A 188 -15.60 -15.81 -4.97
C THR A 188 -15.54 -14.41 -4.34
N LEU A 189 -14.70 -14.23 -3.31
CA LEU A 189 -14.59 -13.00 -2.51
C LEU A 189 -15.91 -12.53 -1.87
N VAL A 190 -16.89 -13.42 -1.66
CA VAL A 190 -18.24 -13.08 -1.14
C VAL A 190 -18.20 -12.33 0.19
N ARG A 191 -17.19 -12.58 1.02
CA ARG A 191 -17.04 -11.95 2.33
C ARG A 191 -16.32 -10.61 2.31
N ARG A 192 -15.70 -10.23 1.19
CA ARG A 192 -14.96 -8.97 1.08
C ARG A 192 -15.92 -7.80 1.29
N SER A 193 -15.58 -6.92 2.23
CA SER A 193 -16.34 -5.71 2.53
C SER A 193 -15.62 -4.47 1.99
N PRO A 194 -16.13 -3.83 0.92
CA PRO A 194 -15.61 -2.55 0.44
C PRO A 194 -15.67 -1.46 1.52
N PHE A 195 -16.74 -1.46 2.32
CA PHE A 195 -16.91 -0.54 3.44
C PHE A 195 -15.76 -0.67 4.43
N LEU A 196 -15.48 -1.89 4.93
CA LEU A 196 -14.42 -2.11 5.91
C LEU A 196 -13.06 -1.65 5.37
N ARG A 197 -12.74 -1.99 4.11
CA ARG A 197 -11.48 -1.58 3.45
C ARG A 197 -11.34 -0.07 3.22
N SER A 198 -12.46 0.65 3.13
CA SER A 198 -12.51 2.10 2.87
C SER A 198 -12.63 2.97 4.12
N LEU A 199 -12.69 2.37 5.31
CA LEU A 199 -12.79 3.10 6.57
C LEU A 199 -11.68 4.14 6.71
N ARG A 200 -12.07 5.33 7.20
CA ARG A 200 -11.14 6.46 7.42
C ARG A 200 -9.99 6.11 8.37
N ILE A 201 -10.17 5.09 9.21
CA ILE A 201 -9.14 4.58 10.11
C ILE A 201 -7.84 4.21 9.37
N TRP A 202 -7.95 3.69 8.14
CA TRP A 202 -6.78 3.30 7.36
C TRP A 202 -5.97 4.49 6.85
N LYS A 203 -6.56 5.70 6.78
CA LYS A 203 -5.79 6.93 6.52
C LYS A 203 -4.83 7.23 7.66
N TYR A 204 -5.21 6.94 8.91
CA TYR A 204 -4.28 7.04 10.05
C TYR A 204 -3.18 5.98 9.97
N PHE A 205 -3.49 4.76 9.55
CA PHE A 205 -2.49 3.72 9.29
C PHE A 205 -1.45 4.20 8.25
N ALA A 206 -1.91 4.66 7.09
CA ALA A 206 -1.02 5.17 6.04
C ALA A 206 -0.22 6.41 6.48
N SER A 207 -0.84 7.32 7.25
CA SER A 207 -0.20 8.54 7.76
C SER A 207 0.81 8.27 8.88
N TYR A 208 0.79 7.10 9.50
CA TYR A 208 1.84 6.70 10.44
C TYR A 208 3.18 6.51 9.74
N PHE A 209 3.17 5.94 8.53
CA PHE A 209 4.33 5.63 7.69
C PHE A 209 4.56 6.61 6.54
N PRO A 210 3.96 7.81 6.56
CA PRO A 210 3.76 8.63 5.36
C PRO A 210 3.63 7.86 4.02
N ALA A 211 2.81 6.81 3.97
CA ALA A 211 2.83 5.84 2.89
C ALA A 211 2.27 6.39 1.57
N ARG A 212 2.85 5.99 0.44
CA ARG A 212 2.46 6.37 -0.92
C ARG A 212 2.52 5.19 -1.88
N LEU A 213 1.54 5.12 -2.78
CA LEU A 213 1.47 4.12 -3.84
C LEU A 213 1.66 4.80 -5.19
N HIS A 214 2.63 4.31 -5.96
CA HIS A 214 3.01 4.84 -7.27
C HIS A 214 2.78 3.76 -8.32
N ARG A 215 2.40 4.15 -9.55
CA ARG A 215 2.36 3.25 -10.71
C ARG A 215 3.27 3.76 -11.80
N SER A 216 4.03 2.87 -12.42
CA SER A 216 4.87 3.21 -13.58
C SER A 216 4.05 3.34 -14.86
N VAL A 217 3.02 2.50 -15.01
CA VAL A 217 2.13 2.47 -16.18
C VAL A 217 0.69 2.18 -15.76
N PRO A 218 -0.31 2.61 -16.54
CA PRO A 218 -1.68 2.12 -16.39
C PRO A 218 -1.73 0.60 -16.65
N LEU A 219 -2.61 -0.10 -15.93
CA LEU A 219 -2.87 -1.53 -16.13
C LEU A 219 -4.30 -1.70 -16.64
N PRO A 220 -4.52 -2.30 -17.81
CA PRO A 220 -5.87 -2.54 -18.32
C PRO A 220 -6.64 -3.57 -17.47
N ALA A 221 -7.88 -3.25 -17.12
CA ALA A 221 -8.77 -4.17 -16.38
C ALA A 221 -9.17 -5.41 -17.19
N THR A 222 -8.80 -5.49 -18.47
CA THR A 222 -9.03 -6.65 -19.35
C THR A 222 -7.99 -7.77 -19.18
N ARG A 223 -7.07 -7.63 -18.22
CA ARG A 223 -6.05 -8.64 -17.92
C ARG A 223 -6.18 -9.13 -16.47
N LYS A 224 -5.50 -10.23 -16.20
CA LYS A 224 -5.29 -10.81 -14.87
C LYS A 224 -3.91 -10.44 -14.39
N TYR A 225 -3.71 -10.22 -13.08
CA TYR A 225 -2.42 -9.79 -12.57
C TYR A 225 -1.96 -10.54 -11.32
N ILE A 226 -0.66 -10.82 -11.25
CA ILE A 226 0.04 -11.21 -10.02
C ILE A 226 1.01 -10.10 -9.67
N PHE A 227 0.66 -9.30 -8.66
CA PHE A 227 1.56 -8.32 -8.07
C PHE A 227 2.54 -9.05 -7.15
N GLY A 228 3.82 -9.06 -7.49
CA GLY A 228 4.86 -9.58 -6.61
C GLY A 228 5.44 -8.46 -5.76
N TYR A 229 5.14 -8.46 -4.46
CA TYR A 229 5.58 -7.44 -3.51
C TYR A 229 6.94 -7.76 -2.91
N HIS A 230 7.83 -6.76 -2.91
CA HIS A 230 9.21 -6.84 -2.42
C HIS A 230 9.63 -5.53 -1.75
N PRO A 231 10.46 -5.54 -0.69
CA PRO A 231 10.73 -6.69 0.16
C PRO A 231 9.52 -6.98 1.07
N HIS A 232 9.51 -8.14 1.74
CA HIS A 232 8.53 -8.50 2.75
C HIS A 232 8.66 -7.62 4.00
N GLY A 233 9.87 -7.22 4.37
CA GLY A 233 10.16 -6.70 5.70
C GLY A 233 9.74 -7.69 6.78
N ILE A 234 9.42 -7.22 7.98
CA ILE A 234 8.97 -8.10 9.07
C ILE A 234 7.50 -8.53 8.90
N ILE A 235 6.60 -7.57 8.66
CA ILE A 235 5.13 -7.79 8.63
C ILE A 235 4.49 -7.37 7.28
N SER A 236 5.23 -6.70 6.39
CA SER A 236 4.72 -6.15 5.12
C SER A 236 3.61 -5.09 5.31
N HIS A 237 3.87 -4.08 6.16
CA HIS A 237 2.92 -2.99 6.44
C HIS A 237 2.57 -2.21 5.17
N GLY A 238 3.54 -2.00 4.27
CA GLY A 238 3.29 -1.32 2.99
C GLY A 238 2.37 -2.14 2.08
N ALA A 239 2.49 -3.48 2.09
CA ALA A 239 1.58 -4.34 1.33
C ALA A 239 0.16 -4.24 1.86
N PHE A 240 -0.03 -4.24 3.18
CA PHE A 240 -1.35 -4.06 3.78
C PHE A 240 -1.94 -2.68 3.45
N ALA A 241 -1.18 -1.60 3.60
CA ALA A 241 -1.62 -0.24 3.27
C ALA A 241 -2.04 -0.11 1.80
N ALA A 242 -1.23 -0.63 0.87
CA ALA A 242 -1.41 -0.48 -0.56
C ALA A 242 -2.47 -1.42 -1.15
N PHE A 243 -2.53 -2.67 -0.69
CA PHE A 243 -3.28 -3.74 -1.36
C PHE A 243 -4.39 -4.34 -0.48
N GLY A 244 -4.24 -4.26 0.85
CA GLY A 244 -5.22 -4.73 1.84
C GLY A 244 -6.32 -3.71 2.14
N THR A 245 -6.08 -2.42 1.92
CA THR A 245 -7.00 -1.31 2.23
C THR A 245 -7.14 -0.33 1.07
N GLU A 246 -8.07 0.61 1.15
CA GLU A 246 -8.17 1.74 0.20
C GLU A 246 -7.43 3.00 0.71
N ALA A 247 -6.57 2.88 1.73
CA ALA A 247 -5.88 4.03 2.32
C ALA A 247 -5.02 4.81 1.33
N LEU A 248 -4.41 4.11 0.38
CA LEU A 248 -3.54 4.66 -0.66
C LEU A 248 -4.27 4.82 -2.01
N GLY A 249 -5.59 4.60 -2.04
CA GLY A 249 -6.41 4.79 -3.25
C GLY A 249 -6.15 3.77 -4.35
N PHE A 250 -5.94 2.49 -4.02
CA PHE A 250 -5.67 1.42 -4.99
C PHE A 250 -6.70 1.41 -6.12
N SER A 251 -7.99 1.40 -5.78
CA SER A 251 -9.09 1.39 -6.77
C SER A 251 -9.11 2.62 -7.70
N THR A 252 -8.61 3.76 -7.23
CA THR A 252 -8.44 4.98 -8.05
C THR A 252 -7.23 4.86 -8.97
N LEU A 253 -6.14 4.27 -8.49
CA LEU A 253 -4.88 4.14 -9.25
C LEU A 253 -4.95 3.01 -10.29
N PHE A 254 -5.73 1.96 -10.02
CA PHE A 254 -5.95 0.79 -10.87
C PHE A 254 -7.45 0.54 -11.09
N PRO A 255 -8.14 1.41 -11.84
CA PRO A 255 -9.58 1.32 -12.03
C PRO A 255 -9.98 0.00 -12.70
N GLY A 256 -11.05 -0.62 -12.21
CA GLY A 256 -11.56 -1.90 -12.71
C GLY A 256 -10.75 -3.13 -12.27
N ILE A 257 -9.65 -2.97 -11.55
CA ILE A 257 -8.87 -4.09 -11.02
C ILE A 257 -9.25 -4.35 -9.56
N THR A 258 -9.73 -5.55 -9.28
CA THR A 258 -9.98 -6.03 -7.92
C THR A 258 -8.81 -6.87 -7.44
N ASN A 259 -7.96 -6.28 -6.61
CA ASN A 259 -6.81 -6.96 -6.02
C ASN A 259 -7.12 -7.62 -4.67
N THR A 260 -6.55 -8.80 -4.45
CA THR A 260 -6.62 -9.57 -3.21
C THR A 260 -5.22 -9.79 -2.64
N LEU A 261 -4.95 -9.24 -1.46
CA LEU A 261 -3.68 -9.47 -0.75
C LEU A 261 -3.70 -10.88 -0.14
N LEU A 262 -2.65 -11.65 -0.40
CA LEU A 262 -2.55 -13.04 0.03
C LEU A 262 -1.74 -13.18 1.31
N THR A 263 -2.19 -14.07 2.20
CA THR A 263 -1.53 -14.37 3.46
C THR A 263 -1.52 -15.88 3.73
N LEU A 264 -0.86 -16.30 4.81
CA LEU A 264 -0.73 -17.69 5.21
C LEU A 264 -2.08 -18.37 5.37
N ASP A 265 -2.21 -19.62 4.89
CA ASP A 265 -3.44 -20.42 5.00
C ASP A 265 -3.90 -20.58 6.45
N SER A 266 -2.96 -20.71 7.38
CA SER A 266 -3.22 -20.86 8.82
C SER A 266 -4.04 -19.71 9.41
N ASN A 267 -3.93 -18.49 8.86
CA ASN A 267 -4.72 -17.34 9.30
C ASN A 267 -6.23 -17.57 9.14
N PHE A 268 -6.64 -18.37 8.16
CA PHE A 268 -8.05 -18.66 7.89
C PHE A 268 -8.61 -19.82 8.72
N ARG A 269 -7.77 -20.44 9.54
CA ARG A 269 -8.17 -21.46 10.54
C ARG A 269 -8.34 -20.88 11.94
N LEU A 270 -7.91 -19.63 12.17
CA LEU A 270 -8.05 -18.95 13.45
C LEU A 270 -9.48 -18.41 13.61
N PRO A 271 -10.26 -18.88 14.60
CA PRO A 271 -11.59 -18.34 14.90
C PRO A 271 -11.58 -16.82 15.08
N PHE A 272 -12.64 -16.17 14.62
CA PHE A 272 -12.86 -14.71 14.59
C PHE A 272 -11.86 -13.92 13.73
N TYR A 273 -10.56 -14.20 13.81
CA TYR A 273 -9.56 -13.55 12.96
C TYR A 273 -9.78 -13.90 11.49
N ARG A 274 -10.15 -15.14 11.16
CA ARG A 274 -10.50 -15.53 9.78
C ARG A 274 -11.61 -14.64 9.20
N ASP A 275 -12.61 -14.32 10.01
CA ASP A 275 -13.78 -13.55 9.61
C ASP A 275 -13.39 -12.11 9.30
N TYR A 276 -12.55 -11.53 10.16
CA TYR A 276 -11.94 -10.22 9.93
C TYR A 276 -11.05 -10.21 8.67
N ALA A 277 -10.16 -11.19 8.50
CA ALA A 277 -9.27 -11.27 7.35
C ALA A 277 -10.04 -11.40 6.02
N LEU A 278 -11.07 -12.25 5.98
CA LEU A 278 -11.96 -12.40 4.83
C LEU A 278 -12.77 -11.12 4.57
N ALA A 279 -13.24 -10.45 5.62
CA ALA A 279 -13.95 -9.17 5.50
C ALA A 279 -13.06 -8.06 4.93
N MET A 280 -11.77 -8.03 5.30
CA MET A 280 -10.77 -7.14 4.71
C MET A 280 -10.42 -7.52 3.25
N GLY A 281 -10.92 -8.65 2.76
CA GLY A 281 -10.68 -9.14 1.41
C GLY A 281 -9.29 -9.76 1.24
N LEU A 282 -8.71 -10.31 2.31
CA LEU A 282 -7.51 -11.15 2.22
C LEU A 282 -7.92 -12.58 1.87
N ALA A 283 -7.00 -13.34 1.25
CA ALA A 283 -7.21 -14.75 0.93
C ALA A 283 -5.94 -15.60 1.18
N SER A 284 -6.10 -16.92 1.11
CA SER A 284 -4.98 -17.86 1.28
C SER A 284 -4.00 -17.73 0.13
N VAL A 285 -2.70 -17.77 0.43
CA VAL A 285 -1.61 -17.84 -0.57
C VAL A 285 -1.45 -19.26 -1.14
N SER A 286 -2.33 -20.19 -0.78
CA SER A 286 -2.35 -21.52 -1.39
C SER A 286 -2.53 -21.44 -2.90
N ARG A 287 -1.95 -22.38 -3.63
CA ARG A 287 -2.05 -22.45 -5.09
C ARG A 287 -3.51 -22.48 -5.56
N GLU A 288 -4.33 -23.31 -4.92
CA GLU A 288 -5.75 -23.45 -5.23
C GLU A 288 -6.49 -22.12 -5.11
N SER A 289 -6.30 -21.41 -4.00
CA SER A 289 -6.88 -20.07 -3.79
C SER A 289 -6.46 -19.10 -4.90
N CYS A 290 -5.17 -19.08 -5.23
CA CYS A 290 -4.65 -18.20 -6.27
C CYS A 290 -5.27 -18.51 -7.65
N GLU A 291 -5.30 -19.79 -8.04
CA GLU A 291 -5.92 -20.22 -9.30
C GLU A 291 -7.40 -19.88 -9.32
N ASN A 292 -8.14 -20.13 -8.23
CA ASN A 292 -9.56 -19.81 -8.12
C ASN A 292 -9.85 -18.30 -8.23
N ILE A 293 -9.08 -17.44 -7.54
CA ILE A 293 -9.25 -15.98 -7.61
C ILE A 293 -8.99 -15.47 -9.03
N LEU A 294 -7.97 -16.02 -9.70
CA LEU A 294 -7.58 -15.61 -11.05
C LEU A 294 -8.42 -16.25 -12.16
N SER A 295 -9.32 -17.17 -11.85
CA SER A 295 -10.16 -17.86 -12.85
C SER A 295 -11.66 -17.67 -12.64
N LYS A 296 -12.09 -16.98 -11.57
CA LYS A 296 -13.51 -16.80 -11.23
C LYS A 296 -13.87 -15.33 -11.01
N GLY A 297 -15.06 -14.96 -11.48
CA GLY A 297 -15.56 -13.59 -11.40
C GLY A 297 -14.75 -12.66 -12.29
N GLY A 298 -14.65 -11.38 -11.92
CA GLY A 298 -14.07 -10.39 -12.83
C GLY A 298 -15.08 -9.96 -13.90
N LEU A 299 -14.63 -9.18 -14.88
CA LEU A 299 -15.48 -8.58 -15.93
C LEU A 299 -16.12 -9.61 -16.87
N ASP A 300 -15.46 -10.76 -17.04
CA ASP A 300 -15.85 -11.85 -17.94
C ASP A 300 -16.28 -13.13 -17.20
N ASN A 301 -16.40 -13.07 -15.87
CA ASN A 301 -16.56 -14.23 -14.99
C ASN A 301 -15.43 -15.28 -15.05
N ALA A 302 -14.36 -15.05 -15.81
CA ALA A 302 -13.20 -15.92 -15.98
C ALA A 302 -11.88 -15.27 -15.50
N GLY A 303 -11.99 -14.19 -14.72
CA GLY A 303 -10.90 -13.55 -13.99
C GLY A 303 -10.42 -12.22 -14.56
N MET A 304 -10.94 -11.70 -15.68
CA MET A 304 -10.53 -10.38 -16.18
C MET A 304 -10.75 -9.30 -15.12
N GLY A 305 -9.72 -8.50 -14.83
CA GLY A 305 -9.74 -7.49 -13.79
C GLY A 305 -9.50 -8.06 -12.39
N ARG A 306 -9.26 -9.36 -12.23
CA ARG A 306 -8.78 -9.94 -10.97
C ARG A 306 -7.27 -9.77 -10.86
N ALA A 307 -6.85 -9.48 -9.63
CA ALA A 307 -5.45 -9.49 -9.28
C ALA A 307 -5.23 -10.12 -7.91
N ILE A 308 -4.04 -10.69 -7.73
CA ILE A 308 -3.55 -11.13 -6.42
C ILE A 308 -2.23 -10.43 -6.12
N THR A 309 -1.98 -10.14 -4.85
CA THR A 309 -0.67 -9.68 -4.38
C THR A 309 -0.02 -10.75 -3.52
N ILE A 310 1.17 -11.18 -3.93
CA ILE A 310 2.00 -12.15 -3.21
C ILE A 310 3.23 -11.43 -2.69
N VAL A 311 3.49 -11.53 -1.39
CA VAL A 311 4.78 -11.13 -0.83
C VAL A 311 5.77 -12.29 -1.03
N VAL A 312 6.60 -12.19 -2.07
CA VAL A 312 7.28 -13.36 -2.66
C VAL A 312 8.40 -13.91 -1.77
N GLY A 313 9.17 -13.02 -1.13
CA GLY A 313 10.27 -13.43 -0.24
C GLY A 313 9.77 -14.19 1.01
N GLY A 314 8.56 -13.88 1.46
CA GLY A 314 7.89 -14.55 2.57
C GLY A 314 8.72 -14.55 3.87
N ALA A 315 8.49 -15.58 4.68
CA ALA A 315 9.19 -15.78 5.95
C ALA A 315 10.71 -15.99 5.83
N SER A 316 11.27 -16.27 4.64
CA SER A 316 12.74 -16.30 4.48
C SER A 316 13.30 -14.89 4.50
N GLU A 317 12.71 -14.00 3.71
CA GLU A 317 13.18 -12.63 3.56
C GLU A 317 12.95 -11.80 4.82
N SER A 318 11.88 -12.08 5.58
CA SER A 318 11.63 -11.41 6.85
C SER A 318 12.65 -11.73 7.95
N LEU A 319 13.39 -12.84 7.85
CA LEU A 319 14.43 -13.23 8.81
C LEU A 319 15.79 -12.57 8.54
N ASP A 320 15.97 -12.07 7.32
CA ASP A 320 17.20 -11.40 6.86
C ASP A 320 16.93 -9.90 6.57
N ALA A 321 15.81 -9.36 7.06
CA ALA A 321 15.40 -7.98 6.83
C ALA A 321 16.31 -7.04 7.64
N GLN A 322 17.04 -6.19 6.93
CA GLN A 322 17.98 -5.24 7.52
C GLN A 322 17.66 -3.83 7.05
N PRO A 323 17.60 -2.83 7.95
CA PRO A 323 17.43 -1.44 7.56
C PRO A 323 18.49 -1.02 6.54
N HIS A 324 18.10 -0.16 5.59
CA HIS A 324 18.98 0.43 4.57
C HIS A 324 19.53 -0.54 3.51
N ALA A 325 19.15 -1.81 3.56
CA ALA A 325 19.53 -2.83 2.58
C ALA A 325 18.28 -3.53 2.03
N ILE A 326 18.21 -3.72 0.70
CA ILE A 326 17.15 -4.50 0.07
C ILE A 326 17.76 -5.76 -0.53
N ARG A 327 17.56 -6.89 0.17
CA ARG A 327 18.00 -8.22 -0.24
C ARG A 327 16.77 -9.07 -0.49
N LEU A 328 16.53 -9.44 -1.74
CA LEU A 328 15.33 -10.14 -2.16
C LEU A 328 15.55 -11.63 -2.30
N VAL A 329 14.85 -12.44 -1.51
CA VAL A 329 14.84 -13.90 -1.60
C VAL A 329 14.00 -14.31 -2.81
N LEU A 330 14.60 -14.24 -4.00
CA LEU A 330 13.88 -14.36 -5.27
C LEU A 330 14.56 -15.30 -6.27
N LYS A 331 15.88 -15.53 -6.18
CA LYS A 331 16.66 -16.28 -7.21
C LYS A 331 16.08 -17.67 -7.50
N ARG A 332 15.57 -18.36 -6.46
CA ARG A 332 14.97 -19.70 -6.59
C ARG A 332 13.45 -19.71 -6.50
N ARG A 333 12.81 -18.55 -6.31
CA ARG A 333 11.35 -18.44 -6.11
C ARG A 333 10.62 -18.33 -7.45
N LYS A 334 10.44 -19.45 -8.14
CA LYS A 334 9.74 -19.51 -9.45
C LYS A 334 8.27 -19.93 -9.37
N GLY A 335 7.76 -20.21 -8.17
CA GLY A 335 6.39 -20.72 -7.98
C GLY A 335 5.28 -19.77 -8.46
N PHE A 336 5.43 -18.46 -8.21
CA PHE A 336 4.47 -17.46 -8.66
C PHE A 336 4.49 -17.26 -10.19
N VAL A 337 5.66 -17.47 -10.83
CA VAL A 337 5.79 -17.48 -12.30
C VAL A 337 5.05 -18.68 -12.89
N LYS A 338 5.25 -19.88 -12.32
CA LYS A 338 4.50 -21.09 -12.72
C LYS A 338 2.98 -20.92 -12.56
N LEU A 339 2.54 -20.18 -11.53
CA LEU A 339 1.14 -19.84 -11.32
C LEU A 339 0.62 -18.84 -12.37
N ALA A 340 1.38 -17.80 -12.70
CA ALA A 340 1.05 -16.85 -13.76
C ALA A 340 0.85 -17.56 -15.11
N ILE A 341 1.77 -18.45 -15.50
CA ILE A 341 1.69 -19.22 -16.76
C ILE A 341 0.41 -20.05 -16.81
N ARG A 342 0.02 -20.70 -15.71
CA ARG A 342 -1.21 -21.51 -15.66
C ARG A 342 -2.47 -20.69 -15.77
N THR A 343 -2.47 -19.51 -15.17
CA THR A 343 -3.66 -18.65 -15.06
C THR A 343 -3.74 -17.64 -16.20
N GLY A 344 -2.67 -17.44 -16.97
CA GLY A 344 -2.58 -16.35 -17.96
C GLY A 344 -2.53 -14.97 -17.32
N ALA A 345 -2.10 -14.87 -16.05
CA ALA A 345 -1.98 -13.61 -15.33
C ALA A 345 -0.61 -12.98 -15.60
N ASP A 346 -0.61 -11.69 -15.91
CA ASP A 346 0.62 -10.93 -16.12
C ASP A 346 1.32 -10.72 -14.77
N LEU A 347 2.65 -10.84 -14.77
CA LEU A 347 3.46 -10.60 -13.59
C LEU A 347 3.72 -9.10 -13.45
N VAL A 348 3.45 -8.53 -12.28
CA VAL A 348 3.68 -7.11 -12.01
C VAL A 348 4.64 -6.98 -10.83
N PRO A 349 5.90 -6.60 -11.06
CA PRO A 349 6.84 -6.39 -9.96
C PRO A 349 6.46 -5.15 -9.16
N VAL A 350 6.50 -5.27 -7.84
CA VAL A 350 6.25 -4.16 -6.91
C VAL A 350 7.44 -4.05 -5.96
N LEU A 351 8.06 -2.87 -5.92
CA LEU A 351 9.18 -2.57 -5.04
C LEU A 351 8.79 -1.50 -4.03
N ALA A 352 8.92 -1.82 -2.74
CA ALA A 352 8.58 -0.97 -1.62
C ALA A 352 9.85 -0.46 -0.93
N PHE A 353 10.07 0.84 -1.01
CA PHE A 353 11.14 1.52 -0.30
C PHE A 353 10.65 1.92 1.09
N GLY A 354 11.47 1.68 2.13
CA GLY A 354 11.12 2.00 3.52
C GLY A 354 10.61 0.81 4.35
N GLU A 355 10.33 -0.34 3.72
CA GLU A 355 9.71 -1.50 4.39
C GLU A 355 10.65 -2.17 5.40
N ASN A 356 11.95 -2.25 5.09
CA ASN A 356 12.95 -2.85 5.98
C ASN A 356 13.33 -1.89 7.12
N GLU A 357 13.08 -0.60 6.97
CA GLU A 357 13.36 0.45 7.96
C GLU A 357 12.30 0.53 9.06
N LEU A 358 11.23 -0.27 8.96
CA LEU A 358 10.13 -0.28 9.93
C LEU A 358 10.49 -1.00 11.23
N TYR A 359 11.52 -1.85 11.24
CA TYR A 359 11.92 -2.61 12.42
C TYR A 359 13.42 -2.80 12.45
N GLU A 360 13.99 -2.92 13.64
CA GLU A 360 15.36 -3.39 13.81
C GLU A 360 15.34 -4.86 14.20
N GLN A 361 15.82 -5.69 13.28
CA GLN A 361 15.94 -7.12 13.52
C GLN A 361 17.22 -7.42 14.29
N VAL A 362 17.10 -8.20 15.36
CA VAL A 362 18.28 -8.77 16.01
C VAL A 362 18.86 -9.80 15.06
N SER A 363 20.10 -9.59 14.60
CA SER A 363 20.74 -10.49 13.65
C SER A 363 20.81 -11.90 14.23
N SER A 364 20.12 -12.84 13.59
CA SER A 364 20.05 -14.24 13.99
C SER A 364 21.43 -14.93 13.98
N ASP A 365 22.38 -14.34 13.27
CA ASP A 365 23.76 -14.82 13.09
C ASP A 365 24.56 -14.79 14.39
N GLN A 366 24.17 -13.91 15.31
CA GLN A 366 24.74 -13.81 16.65
C GLN A 366 24.14 -14.84 17.62
N HIS A 367 23.08 -15.55 17.23
CA HIS A 367 22.37 -16.51 18.08
C HIS A 367 21.98 -17.82 17.35
N PRO A 368 22.93 -18.76 17.17
CA PRO A 368 22.72 -20.00 16.41
C PRO A 368 21.57 -20.88 16.91
N LEU A 369 21.31 -20.89 18.21
CA LEU A 369 20.21 -21.65 18.83
C LEU A 369 18.84 -21.08 18.44
N ILE A 370 18.70 -19.75 18.48
CA ILE A 370 17.48 -19.04 18.08
C ILE A 370 17.20 -19.29 16.59
N ARG A 371 18.23 -19.18 15.74
CA ARG A 371 18.12 -19.47 14.30
C ARG A 371 17.65 -20.91 14.04
N LYS A 372 18.18 -21.89 14.79
CA LYS A 372 17.73 -23.29 14.69
C LYS A 372 16.26 -23.46 15.07
N VAL A 373 15.79 -22.83 16.14
CA VAL A 373 14.38 -22.87 16.55
C VAL A 373 13.48 -22.18 15.51
N GLN A 374 13.86 -21.01 15.01
CA GLN A 374 13.11 -20.33 13.95
C GLN A 374 13.01 -21.18 12.68
N LEU A 375 14.11 -21.82 12.26
CA LEU A 375 14.11 -22.73 11.11
C LEU A 375 13.29 -23.99 11.35
N LEU A 376 13.26 -24.51 12.58
CA LEU A 376 12.39 -25.63 12.96
C LEU A 376 10.92 -25.24 12.88
N VAL A 377 10.54 -24.10 13.48
CA VAL A 377 9.16 -23.55 13.44
C VAL A 377 8.75 -23.27 11.99
N LYS A 378 9.65 -22.73 11.17
CA LYS A 378 9.43 -22.57 9.72
C LYS A 378 9.07 -23.89 9.05
N ARG A 379 9.86 -24.93 9.34
CA ARG A 379 9.73 -26.25 8.72
C ARG A 379 8.44 -26.94 9.15
N THR A 380 8.01 -26.77 10.38
CA THR A 380 6.83 -27.44 10.95
C THR A 380 5.53 -26.66 10.71
N LEU A 381 5.55 -25.33 10.83
CA LEU A 381 4.35 -24.49 10.79
C LEU A 381 4.23 -23.63 9.52
N GLY A 382 5.26 -23.57 8.68
CA GLY A 382 5.25 -22.77 7.45
C GLY A 382 5.40 -21.26 7.66
N PHE A 383 5.54 -20.80 8.91
CA PHE A 383 5.80 -19.41 9.29
C PHE A 383 6.90 -19.34 10.34
N THR A 384 7.53 -18.17 10.49
CA THR A 384 8.50 -17.90 11.55
C THR A 384 8.10 -16.65 12.32
N VAL A 385 8.46 -16.62 13.59
CA VAL A 385 8.41 -15.39 14.38
C VAL A 385 9.81 -14.78 14.34
N PRO A 386 10.07 -13.76 13.51
CA PRO A 386 11.32 -13.03 13.58
C PRO A 386 11.45 -12.41 14.98
N LEU A 387 12.65 -12.48 15.57
CA LEU A 387 12.95 -11.71 16.78
C LEU A 387 13.34 -10.30 16.33
N PHE A 388 12.45 -9.35 16.56
CA PHE A 388 12.67 -7.95 16.23
C PHE A 388 12.34 -7.09 17.44
N HIS A 389 12.98 -5.93 17.50
CA HIS A 389 12.58 -4.87 18.40
C HIS A 389 12.31 -3.62 17.57
N ALA A 390 11.31 -2.87 18.00
CA ALA A 390 11.11 -1.50 17.57
C ALA A 390 10.64 -0.72 18.80
N ARG A 391 9.70 0.22 18.66
CA ARG A 391 9.31 1.07 19.78
C ARG A 391 8.22 0.44 20.65
N GLY A 392 8.17 0.86 21.91
CA GLY A 392 7.04 0.60 22.80
C GLY A 392 5.82 1.48 22.46
N VAL A 393 4.68 1.16 23.08
CA VAL A 393 3.48 2.04 23.00
C VAL A 393 3.72 3.36 23.74
N PHE A 394 4.55 3.32 24.80
CA PHE A 394 4.85 4.46 25.67
C PHE A 394 6.33 4.89 25.65
N ASN A 395 7.22 4.13 25.00
CA ASN A 395 8.66 4.41 24.91
C ASN A 395 9.15 4.22 23.47
N TYR A 396 10.30 4.80 23.13
CA TYR A 396 10.86 4.75 21.77
C TYR A 396 11.81 3.58 21.51
N ASP A 397 12.20 2.83 22.53
CA ASP A 397 13.39 1.96 22.46
C ASP A 397 13.09 0.45 22.50
N VAL A 398 11.95 0.02 23.07
CA VAL A 398 11.60 -1.42 23.14
C VAL A 398 10.09 -1.67 23.03
N GLY A 399 9.67 -2.36 21.96
CA GLY A 399 8.33 -2.92 21.80
C GLY A 399 8.01 -3.42 20.39
N LEU A 400 6.73 -3.69 20.14
CA LEU A 400 6.22 -4.28 18.89
C LEU A 400 5.79 -3.23 17.85
N MET A 401 5.78 -1.95 18.21
CA MET A 401 5.33 -0.89 17.31
C MET A 401 6.41 -0.57 16.28
N PRO A 402 6.11 -0.57 14.97
CA PRO A 402 7.10 -0.29 13.94
C PRO A 402 7.63 1.15 14.01
N TYR A 403 8.77 1.42 13.40
CA TYR A 403 9.31 2.75 13.21
C TYR A 403 8.43 3.59 12.24
N ARG A 404 8.49 4.92 12.39
CA ARG A 404 7.66 5.89 11.66
C ARG A 404 8.54 6.37 10.51
N ARG A 405 8.63 5.55 9.47
CA ARG A 405 9.47 5.81 8.30
C ARG A 405 8.59 5.90 7.05
N PRO A 406 8.96 6.76 6.07
CA PRO A 406 8.25 6.84 4.80
C PRO A 406 8.19 5.49 4.09
N LEU A 407 7.01 5.10 3.58
CA LEU A 407 6.84 3.94 2.70
C LEU A 407 6.46 4.40 1.29
N ASN A 408 7.29 4.07 0.30
CA ASN A 408 7.00 4.34 -1.10
C ASN A 408 6.91 3.02 -1.86
N ILE A 409 5.69 2.63 -2.20
CA ILE A 409 5.39 1.39 -2.94
C ILE A 409 5.28 1.73 -4.42
N VAL A 410 6.18 1.20 -5.24
CA VAL A 410 6.22 1.45 -6.68
C VAL A 410 5.81 0.20 -7.44
N VAL A 411 4.71 0.30 -8.19
CA VAL A 411 4.23 -0.74 -9.10
C VAL A 411 4.90 -0.58 -10.46
N GLY A 412 5.58 -1.64 -10.91
CA GLY A 412 6.30 -1.72 -12.17
C GLY A 412 5.43 -2.00 -13.38
N ARG A 413 6.10 -2.24 -14.51
CA ARG A 413 5.46 -2.63 -15.77
C ARG A 413 5.04 -4.10 -15.73
N PRO A 414 3.90 -4.46 -16.35
CA PRO A 414 3.50 -5.85 -16.44
C PRO A 414 4.41 -6.62 -17.40
N ILE A 415 4.86 -7.80 -16.99
CA ILE A 415 5.45 -8.80 -17.88
C ILE A 415 4.31 -9.67 -18.40
N GLN A 416 4.07 -9.59 -19.71
CA GLN A 416 2.99 -10.34 -20.34
C GLN A 416 3.29 -11.84 -20.31
N VAL A 417 2.26 -12.60 -19.93
CA VAL A 417 2.34 -14.06 -19.84
C VAL A 417 1.37 -14.69 -20.82
N VAL A 418 1.89 -15.64 -21.60
CA VAL A 418 1.08 -16.50 -22.47
C VAL A 418 0.65 -17.71 -21.64
N GLN A 419 -0.66 -17.94 -21.58
CA GLN A 419 -1.22 -19.02 -20.79
C GLN A 419 -0.85 -20.38 -21.38
N GLN A 420 -0.43 -21.32 -20.53
CA GLN A 420 -0.24 -22.72 -20.90
C GLN A 420 -1.12 -23.60 -20.01
N HIS A 421 -2.13 -24.25 -20.62
CA HIS A 421 -3.12 -25.06 -19.89
C HIS A 421 -2.57 -26.42 -19.45
N ASP A 422 -1.65 -27.01 -20.22
CA ASP A 422 -1.09 -28.33 -19.91
C ASP A 422 0.08 -28.21 -18.92
N ARG A 423 -0.14 -28.73 -17.71
CA ARG A 423 0.84 -28.68 -16.62
C ARG A 423 2.12 -29.43 -16.93
N ALA A 424 2.05 -30.51 -17.72
CA ALA A 424 3.23 -31.30 -18.10
C ALA A 424 4.09 -30.59 -19.15
N LYS A 425 3.57 -29.53 -19.78
CA LYS A 425 4.24 -28.78 -20.85
C LYS A 425 4.75 -27.41 -20.42
N ILE A 426 4.71 -27.08 -19.13
CA ILE A 426 5.34 -25.84 -18.65
C ILE A 426 6.85 -26.01 -18.76
N ASP A 427 7.39 -25.44 -19.83
CA ASP A 427 8.82 -25.43 -20.11
C ASP A 427 9.56 -24.58 -19.08
N ASP A 428 10.53 -25.17 -18.39
CA ASP A 428 11.35 -24.47 -17.42
C ASP A 428 12.15 -23.32 -18.08
N ALA A 429 12.48 -23.40 -19.37
CA ALA A 429 13.12 -22.29 -20.07
C ALA A 429 12.21 -21.05 -20.15
N TYR A 430 10.91 -21.23 -20.38
CA TYR A 430 9.93 -20.13 -20.38
C TYR A 430 9.70 -19.56 -18.98
N VAL A 431 9.71 -20.42 -17.96
CA VAL A 431 9.65 -19.96 -16.55
C VAL A 431 10.85 -19.08 -16.22
N ASP A 432 12.04 -19.49 -16.67
CA ASP A 432 13.29 -18.79 -16.40
C ASP A 432 13.35 -17.47 -17.16
N GLU A 433 12.91 -17.44 -18.42
CA GLU A 433 12.78 -16.22 -19.21
C GLU A 433 11.87 -15.18 -18.53
N LEU A 434 10.68 -15.60 -18.07
CA LEU A 434 9.74 -14.72 -17.37
C LEU A 434 10.28 -14.26 -16.02
N HIS A 435 10.96 -15.15 -15.28
CA HIS A 435 11.60 -14.79 -14.02
C HIS A 435 12.73 -13.77 -14.22
N ASP A 436 13.55 -13.93 -15.25
CA ASP A 436 14.62 -12.99 -15.60
C ASP A 436 14.06 -11.63 -16.07
N LYS A 437 12.95 -11.62 -16.82
CA LYS A 437 12.22 -10.39 -17.15
C LYS A 437 11.68 -9.70 -15.89
N TYR A 438 11.15 -10.49 -14.96
CA TYR A 438 10.64 -9.99 -13.67
C TYR A 438 11.75 -9.37 -12.81
N VAL A 439 12.91 -10.03 -12.70
CA VAL A 439 14.07 -9.51 -11.96
C VAL A 439 14.62 -8.24 -12.61
N ARG A 440 14.73 -8.21 -13.95
CA ARG A 440 15.18 -7.01 -14.68
C ARG A 440 14.26 -5.80 -14.45
N GLU A 441 12.95 -6.02 -14.39
CA GLU A 441 12.01 -4.94 -14.09
C GLU A 441 12.12 -4.45 -12.63
N LEU A 442 12.40 -5.32 -11.65
CA LEU A 442 12.74 -4.89 -10.28
C LEU A 442 14.03 -4.05 -10.24
N GLN A 443 15.06 -4.47 -10.98
CA GLN A 443 16.31 -3.72 -11.09
C GLN A 443 16.09 -2.35 -11.73
N ARG A 444 15.26 -2.26 -12.77
CA ARG A 444 14.85 -1.00 -13.39
C ARG A 444 14.16 -0.07 -12.38
N LEU A 445 13.21 -0.58 -11.61
CA LEU A 445 12.53 0.18 -10.55
C LEU A 445 13.53 0.68 -9.50
N TRP A 446 14.46 -0.18 -9.09
CA TRP A 446 15.51 0.22 -8.17
C TRP A 446 16.37 1.36 -8.74
N GLU A 447 16.88 1.23 -9.96
CA GLU A 447 17.72 2.25 -10.59
C GLU A 447 17.03 3.61 -10.73
N GLU A 448 15.75 3.59 -11.09
CA GLU A 448 14.96 4.80 -11.30
C GLU A 448 14.67 5.54 -9.99
N TYR A 449 14.29 4.81 -8.93
CA TYR A 449 13.75 5.39 -7.71
C TYR A 449 14.72 5.41 -6.51
N ARG A 450 15.82 4.63 -6.51
CA ARG A 450 16.78 4.56 -5.38
C ARG A 450 17.36 5.92 -4.98
N GLY A 451 17.57 6.81 -5.95
CA GLY A 451 18.11 8.15 -5.70
C GLY A 451 17.17 9.07 -4.95
N VAL A 452 15.86 8.78 -4.95
CA VAL A 452 14.82 9.59 -4.29
C VAL A 452 14.34 8.92 -3.01
N PHE A 453 14.13 7.60 -3.03
CA PHE A 453 13.50 6.88 -1.91
C PHE A 453 14.47 6.06 -1.05
N ALA A 454 15.71 5.82 -1.51
CA ALA A 454 16.74 5.05 -0.80
C ALA A 454 18.03 5.88 -0.63
N THR A 455 17.89 7.09 -0.09
CA THR A 455 19.01 8.04 0.10
C THR A 455 19.99 7.59 1.18
N GLU A 456 19.52 6.83 2.17
CA GLU A 456 20.31 6.30 3.30
C GLU A 456 20.78 4.86 3.07
N ARG A 457 20.70 4.34 1.83
CA ARG A 457 21.05 2.94 1.54
C ARG A 457 22.50 2.60 1.86
N THR A 458 22.74 1.40 2.37
CA THR A 458 24.08 0.86 2.66
C THR A 458 24.55 -0.13 1.59
N SER A 459 23.63 -0.67 0.79
CA SER A 459 23.93 -1.57 -0.32
C SER A 459 23.03 -1.30 -1.52
N GLU A 460 23.41 -1.86 -2.68
CA GLU A 460 22.55 -1.92 -3.85
C GLU A 460 21.54 -3.08 -3.71
N LEU A 461 20.53 -3.13 -4.59
CA LEU A 461 19.55 -4.22 -4.63
C LEU A 461 20.24 -5.57 -4.87
N GLU A 462 20.06 -6.51 -3.95
CA GLU A 462 20.62 -7.86 -4.05
C GLU A 462 19.51 -8.88 -4.31
N ILE A 463 19.74 -9.82 -5.23
CA ILE A 463 18.85 -10.97 -5.46
C ILE A 463 19.52 -12.22 -4.88
N VAL A 464 18.97 -12.74 -3.80
CA VAL A 464 19.51 -13.88 -3.04
C VAL A 464 18.67 -15.15 -3.21
N ALA A 465 19.24 -16.28 -2.78
CA ALA A 465 18.75 -17.65 -3.02
C ALA A 465 17.59 -18.09 -2.14
#